data_AF-A0A5X0H1F7-F1
#
_entry.id   AF-A0A5X0H1F7-F1
#
_cell.length_a   1.000
_cell.length_b   1.000
_cell.length_c   1.000
_cell.angle_alpha   90.00
_cell.angle_beta   90.00
_cell.angle_gamma   90.00
#
_symmetry.space_group_name_H-M   'P 1'
#
loop_
_entity.id
_entity.type
_entity.pdbx_description
1 polymer ?
#
loop_
_entity_poly.entity_id
_entity_poly.type
_entity_poly.pdbx_seq_one_letter_code
_entity_poly.pdbx_strand_id
1 'polypeptide(L)'
;MDEERVFSLSYEQLTRFAEKRIRECNLDSQGAIYLCESAKAGAVLIFWHELAINGYVSMNAIKRQELIDADFQRLRNLIWPEDDR
;
A
#
# COMPACT_ATOMS: atom_id res chain seq x y z
N MET A 1 -18.70 -21.99 23.26
CA MET A 1 -17.80 -22.08 22.10
C MET A 1 -17.51 -20.66 21.69
N ASP A 2 -16.28 -20.20 21.88
CA ASP A 2 -15.84 -18.96 21.24
C ASP A 2 -15.62 -19.26 19.77
N GLU A 3 -16.50 -18.73 18.91
CA GLU A 3 -16.28 -18.76 17.47
C GLU A 3 -15.00 -17.97 17.17
N GLU A 4 -14.00 -18.64 16.59
CA GLU A 4 -12.76 -18.00 16.14
C GLU A 4 -13.13 -16.99 15.04
N ARG A 5 -13.19 -15.71 15.40
CA ARG A 5 -13.55 -14.65 14.46
C ARG A 5 -12.37 -14.37 13.55
N VAL A 6 -12.45 -14.93 12.33
CA VAL A 6 -11.47 -14.65 11.27
C VAL A 6 -11.78 -13.28 10.67
N PHE A 7 -10.92 -12.30 10.93
CA PHE A 7 -10.98 -11.00 10.26
C PHE A 7 -10.09 -11.04 9.02
N SER A 8 -10.71 -11.07 7.84
CA SER A 8 -10.02 -11.00 6.55
C SER A 8 -10.41 -9.71 5.82
N LEU A 9 -9.42 -8.99 5.32
CA LEU A 9 -9.64 -7.89 4.38
C LEU A 9 -9.64 -8.45 2.95
N SER A 10 -10.55 -7.97 2.11
CA SER A 10 -10.42 -8.15 0.66
C SER A 10 -9.20 -7.38 0.15
N TYR A 11 -8.70 -7.75 -1.03
CA TYR A 11 -7.62 -7.00 -1.69
C TYR A 11 -7.96 -5.51 -1.85
N GLU A 12 -9.18 -5.20 -2.32
CA GLU A 12 -9.64 -3.82 -2.46
C GLU A 12 -9.69 -3.07 -1.13
N GLN A 13 -10.14 -3.73 -0.05
CA GLN A 13 -10.16 -3.13 1.29
C GLN A 13 -8.73 -2.85 1.77
N LEU A 14 -7.82 -3.82 1.63
CA LEU A 14 -6.42 -3.70 1.98
C LEU A 14 -5.76 -2.53 1.24
N THR A 15 -5.97 -2.43 -0.08
CA THR A 15 -5.45 -1.34 -0.92
C THR A 15 -6.02 0.01 -0.53
N ARG A 16 -7.33 0.10 -0.26
CA ARG A 16 -7.97 1.34 0.19
C ARG A 16 -7.44 1.79 1.56
N PHE A 17 -7.18 0.87 2.48
CA PHE A 17 -6.57 1.19 3.78
C PHE A 17 -5.14 1.70 3.62
N ALA A 18 -4.33 1.04 2.79
CA ALA A 18 -2.96 1.47 2.51
C ALA A 18 -2.95 2.89 1.90
N GLU A 19 -3.78 3.13 0.89
CA GLU A 19 -3.94 4.45 0.26
C GLU A 19 -4.31 5.53 1.29
N LYS A 20 -5.29 5.25 2.15
CA LYS A 20 -5.71 6.20 3.19
C LYS A 20 -4.55 6.53 4.14
N ARG A 21 -3.80 5.51 4.58
CA ARG A 21 -2.65 5.70 5.49
C ARG A 21 -1.50 6.47 4.84
N ILE A 22 -1.24 6.24 3.55
CA ILE A 22 -0.26 7.02 2.79
C ILE A 22 -0.68 8.48 2.70
N ARG A 23 -1.96 8.76 2.38
CA ARG A 23 -2.50 10.13 2.31
C ARG A 23 -2.56 10.86 3.66
N GLU A 24 -2.55 10.13 4.77
CA GLU A 24 -2.47 10.71 6.12
C GLU A 24 -1.03 11.18 6.47
N CYS A 25 -0.01 10.76 5.71
CA CYS A 25 1.36 11.22 5.89
C CYS A 25 1.51 12.65 5.36
N ASN A 26 2.23 13.51 6.09
CA ASN A 26 2.39 14.92 5.70
C ASN A 26 3.50 15.09 4.64
N LEU A 27 3.19 14.67 3.42
CA LEU A 27 4.13 14.66 2.28
C LEU A 27 4.38 16.06 1.68
N ASP A 28 3.56 17.06 2.01
CA ASP A 28 3.76 18.46 1.62
C ASP A 28 4.77 19.20 2.52
N SER A 29 5.30 18.51 3.54
CA SER A 29 6.31 19.06 4.44
C SER A 29 7.68 19.19 3.77
N GLN A 30 8.65 19.81 4.45
CA GLN A 30 10.00 20.01 3.92
C GLN A 30 11.08 19.45 4.86
N GLY A 31 12.27 19.23 4.30
CA GLY A 31 13.46 18.83 5.05
C GLY A 31 13.30 17.51 5.79
N ALA A 32 13.72 17.45 7.04
CA ALA A 32 13.70 16.22 7.84
C ALA A 32 12.27 15.67 8.07
N ILE A 33 11.26 16.54 8.08
CA ILE A 33 9.86 16.12 8.26
C ILE A 33 9.40 15.35 7.02
N TYR A 34 9.67 15.87 5.82
CA TYR A 34 9.37 15.18 4.56
C TYR A 34 10.02 13.80 4.48
N LEU A 35 11.29 13.70 4.87
CA LEU A 35 12.01 12.42 4.88
C LEU A 35 11.38 11.41 5.83
N CYS A 36 10.98 11.84 7.03
CA CYS A 36 10.33 10.99 8.02
C CYS A 36 8.94 10.53 7.56
N GLU A 37 8.12 11.44 7.03
CA GLU A 37 6.78 11.15 6.55
C GLU A 37 6.81 10.27 5.29
N SER A 38 7.75 10.52 4.37
CA SER A 38 7.99 9.65 3.21
C SER A 38 8.42 8.23 3.63
N ALA A 39 9.25 8.11 4.67
CA ALA A 39 9.65 6.80 5.20
C ALA A 39 8.46 6.03 5.81
N LYS A 40 7.56 6.72 6.53
CA LYS A 40 6.33 6.12 7.07
C LYS A 40 5.41 5.65 5.95
N ALA A 41 5.17 6.49 4.94
CA ALA A 41 4.36 6.14 3.79
C ALA A 41 4.97 4.96 3.02
N GLY A 42 6.29 4.94 2.84
CA GLY A 42 7.03 3.86 2.22
C GLY A 42 6.90 2.53 2.99
N ALA A 43 6.94 2.58 4.32
CA ALA A 43 6.73 1.38 5.14
C ALA A 43 5.30 0.81 4.97
N VAL A 44 4.28 1.67 4.88
CA VAL A 44 2.90 1.24 4.59
C VAL A 44 2.81 0.60 3.20
N LEU A 45 3.45 1.18 2.20
CA LEU A 45 3.47 0.64 0.83
C LEU A 45 4.11 -0.75 0.76
N ILE A 46 5.29 -0.92 1.37
CA ILE A 46 6.01 -2.20 1.38
C ILE A 46 5.17 -3.26 2.10
N PHE A 47 4.60 -2.91 3.26
CA PHE A 47 3.77 -3.83 4.02
C PHE A 47 2.51 -4.27 3.25
N TRP A 48 1.85 -3.33 2.56
CA TRP A 48 0.73 -3.66 1.67
C TRP A 48 1.16 -4.62 0.55
N HIS A 49 2.32 -4.40 -0.06
CA HIS A 49 2.82 -5.22 -1.18
C HIS A 49 3.10 -6.66 -0.75
N GLU A 50 3.74 -6.85 0.41
CA GLU A 50 3.99 -8.18 0.97
C GLU A 50 2.68 -8.91 1.26
N LEU A 51 1.70 -8.23 1.86
CA LEU A 51 0.37 -8.81 2.12
C LEU A 51 -0.37 -9.16 0.82
N ALA A 52 -0.26 -8.34 -0.22
CA ALA A 52 -0.87 -8.59 -1.51
C ALA A 52 -0.29 -9.83 -2.20
N ILE A 53 1.03 -9.98 -2.23
CA ILE A 53 1.72 -11.12 -2.86
C ILE A 53 1.39 -12.43 -2.13
N ASN A 54 1.42 -12.41 -0.80
CA ASN A 54 1.25 -13.62 0.02
C ASN A 54 -0.23 -13.97 0.25
N GLY A 55 -1.12 -12.97 0.35
CA GLY A 55 -2.53 -13.15 0.70
C GLY A 55 -3.46 -13.35 -0.49
N TYR A 56 -3.10 -12.90 -1.69
CA TYR A 56 -3.99 -12.98 -2.85
C TYR A 56 -3.76 -14.28 -3.66
N VAL A 57 -4.28 -15.40 -3.18
CA VAL A 57 -4.05 -16.73 -3.77
C VAL A 57 -5.11 -17.12 -4.82
N SER A 58 -6.22 -16.39 -4.91
CA SER A 58 -7.41 -16.78 -5.68
C SER A 58 -7.36 -16.51 -7.19
N MET A 59 -6.27 -15.94 -7.72
CA MET A 59 -6.18 -15.48 -9.12
C MET A 59 -4.96 -16.09 -9.83
N ASN A 60 -5.03 -16.19 -11.17
CA ASN A 60 -3.88 -16.60 -11.99
C ASN A 60 -2.66 -15.73 -11.64
N ALA A 61 -1.51 -16.38 -11.38
CA ALA A 61 -0.30 -15.73 -10.90
C ALA A 61 0.15 -14.54 -11.76
N ILE A 62 -0.01 -14.61 -13.09
CA ILE A 62 0.38 -13.54 -14.02
C ILE A 62 -0.54 -12.32 -13.84
N LYS A 63 -1.86 -12.52 -13.94
CA LYS A 63 -2.85 -11.43 -13.78
C LYS A 63 -2.81 -10.79 -12.40
N ARG A 64 -2.51 -11.60 -11.37
CA ARG A 64 -2.29 -11.11 -10.01
C ARG A 64 -1.09 -10.17 -9.96
N GLN A 65 0.04 -10.58 -10.52
CA GLN A 65 1.26 -9.77 -10.49
C GLN A 65 1.04 -8.44 -11.22
N GLU A 66 0.44 -8.47 -12.41
CA GLU A 66 0.11 -7.26 -13.18
C GLU A 66 -0.77 -6.28 -12.38
N LEU A 67 -1.80 -6.79 -11.68
CA LEU A 67 -2.66 -5.97 -10.84
C LEU A 67 -1.90 -5.36 -9.67
N ILE A 68 -1.12 -6.18 -8.94
CA ILE A 68 -0.33 -5.73 -7.79
C ILE A 68 0.70 -4.69 -8.22
N ASP A 69 1.36 -4.89 -9.35
CA ASP A 69 2.38 -3.96 -9.88
C ASP A 69 1.75 -2.63 -10.27
N ALA A 70 0.59 -2.65 -10.93
CA ALA A 70 -0.15 -1.44 -11.29
C ALA A 70 -0.58 -0.65 -10.04
N ASP A 71 -1.12 -1.34 -9.04
CA ASP A 71 -1.51 -0.71 -7.77
C ASP A 71 -0.29 -0.22 -6.97
N PHE A 72 0.83 -0.95 -7.00
CA PHE A 72 2.07 -0.53 -6.37
C PHE A 72 2.56 0.79 -6.96
N GLN A 73 2.58 0.91 -8.29
CA GLN A 73 2.97 2.17 -8.94
C GLN A 73 2.00 3.30 -8.61
N ARG A 74 0.70 3.03 -8.60
CA ARG A 74 -0.31 4.03 -8.21
C ARG A 74 -0.08 4.55 -6.80
N LEU A 75 0.16 3.66 -5.82
CA LEU A 75 0.40 4.04 -4.43
C LEU A 75 1.77 4.72 -4.26
N ARG A 76 2.80 4.26 -4.97
CA ARG A 76 4.13 4.89 -4.98
C ARG A 76 4.06 6.34 -5.44
N ASN A 77 3.27 6.62 -6.48
CA ASN A 77 3.11 7.98 -7.02
C ASN A 77 2.43 8.95 -6.03
N LEU A 78 1.74 8.44 -5.00
CA LEU A 78 1.24 9.28 -3.91
C LEU A 78 2.37 9.75 -2.98
N ILE A 79 3.49 9.02 -2.92
CA ILE A 79 4.64 9.30 -2.05
C ILE A 79 5.69 10.12 -2.82
N TRP A 80 6.01 9.66 -4.02
CA TRP A 80 6.97 10.28 -4.94
C TRP A 80 6.29 10.49 -6.29
N PRO A 81 5.59 11.62 -6.48
CA PRO A 81 5.04 11.97 -7.77
C PRO A 81 6.17 12.08 -8.80
N GLU A 82 5.96 11.58 -10.02
CA GLU A 82 7.01 11.58 -11.05
C GLU A 82 7.37 12.98 -11.57
N ASP A 83 6.64 14.02 -11.13
CA ASP A 83 6.74 15.40 -11.64
C ASP A 83 7.63 16.34 -10.78
N ASP A 84 8.41 15.82 -9.84
CA ASP A 84 9.46 16.59 -9.13
C ASP A 84 10.78 16.61 -9.93
N ARG A 85 10.73 17.13 -11.16
CA ARG A 85 11.91 17.45 -11.99
C ARG A 85 12.02 18.93 -12.30
#